data_AF-A0A351GHW8-F1
#
_entry.id   AF-A0A351GHW8-F1
#
_cell.length_a   1.000
_cell.length_b   1.000
_cell.length_c   1.000
_cell.angle_alpha   90.00
_cell.angle_beta   90.00
_cell.angle_gamma   90.00
#
_symmetry.space_group_name_H-M   'P 1'
#
loop_
_entity.id
_entity.type
_entity.pdbx_description
1 polymer ?
#
loop_
_entity_poly.entity_id
_entity_poly.type
_entity_poly.pdbx_seq_one_letter_code
_entity_poly.pdbx_strand_id
1 'polypeptide(L)'
;MITYRAISHTWQKLRGLLTKGYKKKYYAMVVLSLASALLEVVGVSILLHTILSILKPEFIQDNVLTSFLYDGLGITDNRMFIMVITSLLFILYVLKNVLLVQMNKRQVKLAFEITNHISGVQYNHVMNQNLAYFKRRPSAEIINELVASTFSFSEGILINSVIFLSEVAVIILLLGAILIYNPFLFLFTFLCLIPSALVLMYVSRKRLWMRLNQCRDCW
;
A
#
# COMPACT_ATOMS: atom_id res chain seq x y z
N MET A 1 13.55 22.97 7.23
CA MET A 1 13.78 22.66 8.67
C MET A 1 12.50 22.74 9.53
N ILE A 2 11.52 23.61 9.20
CA ILE A 2 10.25 23.77 9.95
C ILE A 2 9.30 22.56 9.82
N THR A 3 9.36 21.81 8.73
CA THR A 3 8.50 20.64 8.47
C THR A 3 8.83 19.41 9.33
N TYR A 4 10.09 19.21 9.74
CA TYR A 4 10.50 17.98 10.44
C TYR A 4 10.02 17.94 11.91
N ARG A 5 10.00 19.09 12.60
CA ARG A 5 9.50 19.20 13.97
C ARG A 5 7.97 19.05 14.08
N ALA A 6 7.23 19.49 13.05
CA ALA A 6 5.77 19.31 13.03
C ALA A 6 5.37 17.83 12.89
N ILE A 7 6.14 17.06 12.12
CA ILE A 7 5.95 15.62 11.91
C ILE A 7 6.27 14.81 13.18
N SER A 8 7.32 15.17 13.93
CA SER A 8 7.68 14.44 15.14
C SER A 8 6.64 14.60 16.27
N HIS A 9 6.06 15.81 16.42
CA HIS A 9 5.00 16.06 17.41
C HIS A 9 3.67 15.39 17.05
N THR A 10 3.32 15.32 15.77
CA THR A 10 2.15 14.55 15.32
C THR A 10 2.36 13.05 15.54
N TRP A 11 3.57 12.53 15.29
CA TRP A 11 3.92 11.13 15.57
C TRP A 11 3.80 10.74 17.05
N GLN A 12 4.26 11.60 17.96
CA GLN A 12 4.13 11.35 19.40
C GLN A 12 2.67 11.36 19.86
N LYS A 13 1.85 12.28 19.35
CA LYS A 13 0.40 12.32 19.62
C LYS A 13 -0.30 11.09 19.05
N LEU A 14 0.04 10.67 17.83
CA LEU A 14 -0.53 9.47 17.18
C LEU A 14 -0.18 8.19 17.95
N ARG A 15 1.08 8.08 18.42
CA ARG A 15 1.57 6.92 19.18
C ARG A 15 0.94 6.80 20.56
N GLY A 16 0.52 7.93 21.14
CA GLY A 16 -0.26 8.01 22.38
C GLY A 16 -1.74 7.65 22.20
N LEU A 17 -2.34 7.97 21.04
CA LEU A 17 -3.73 7.67 20.70
C LEU A 17 -3.96 6.20 20.33
N LEU A 18 -2.91 5.47 19.89
CA LEU A 18 -3.03 4.06 19.52
C LEU A 18 -3.03 3.15 20.76
N THR A 19 -4.22 2.84 21.29
CA THR A 19 -4.44 1.82 22.32
C THR A 19 -3.84 0.46 21.91
N LYS A 20 -3.45 -0.38 22.88
CA LYS A 20 -2.80 -1.69 22.65
C LYS A 20 -3.52 -2.57 21.61
N GLY A 21 -4.85 -2.50 21.53
CA GLY A 21 -5.66 -3.23 20.54
C GLY A 21 -5.45 -2.77 19.09
N TYR A 22 -5.29 -1.47 18.85
CA TYR A 22 -5.09 -0.92 17.49
C TYR A 22 -3.66 -1.07 16.99
N LYS A 23 -2.68 -1.20 17.91
CA LYS A 23 -1.32 -1.61 17.56
C LYS A 23 -1.28 -3.01 16.94
N LYS A 24 -2.10 -3.96 17.43
CA LYS A 24 -2.21 -5.31 16.85
C LYS A 24 -2.80 -5.26 15.44
N LYS A 25 -3.80 -4.39 15.20
CA LYS A 25 -4.38 -4.18 13.86
C LYS A 25 -3.38 -3.58 12.89
N TYR A 26 -2.63 -2.58 13.33
CA TYR A 26 -1.54 -1.99 12.53
C TYR A 26 -0.47 -3.02 12.16
N TYR A 27 -0.02 -3.84 13.13
CA TYR A 27 0.91 -4.92 12.85
C TYR A 27 0.34 -5.96 11.87
N ALA A 28 -0.94 -6.32 12.02
CA ALA A 28 -1.62 -7.21 11.08
C ALA A 28 -1.66 -6.65 9.65
N MET A 29 -1.83 -5.33 9.48
CA MET A 29 -1.74 -4.68 8.17
C MET A 29 -0.33 -4.84 7.58
N VAL A 30 0.73 -4.53 8.32
CA VAL A 30 2.12 -4.67 7.85
C VAL A 30 2.42 -6.12 7.44
N VAL A 31 1.97 -7.10 8.23
CA VAL A 31 2.15 -8.52 7.90
C VAL A 31 1.37 -8.92 6.63
N LEU A 32 0.13 -8.44 6.48
CA LEU A 32 -0.66 -8.64 5.26
C LEU A 32 0.03 -8.03 4.03
N SER A 33 0.60 -6.83 4.16
CA SER A 33 1.31 -6.15 3.08
C SER A 33 2.62 -6.86 2.69
N LEU A 34 3.32 -7.41 3.68
CA LEU A 34 4.49 -8.26 3.43
C LEU A 34 4.12 -9.52 2.67
N ALA A 35 3.05 -10.19 3.12
CA ALA A 35 2.57 -11.41 2.48
C ALA A 35 2.08 -11.15 1.04
N SER A 36 1.44 -10.01 0.76
CA SER A 36 1.08 -9.62 -0.61
C SER A 36 2.31 -9.36 -1.49
N ALA A 37 3.33 -8.68 -0.97
CA ALA A 37 4.57 -8.41 -1.71
C ALA A 37 5.31 -9.71 -2.08
N LEU A 38 5.36 -10.67 -1.15
CA LEU A 38 5.94 -12.00 -1.42
C LEU A 38 5.15 -12.75 -2.49
N LEU A 39 3.81 -12.73 -2.40
CA LEU A 39 2.94 -13.36 -3.39
C LEU A 39 3.13 -12.74 -4.79
N GLU A 40 3.39 -11.43 -4.86
CA GLU A 40 3.72 -10.75 -6.11
C GLU A 40 5.04 -11.23 -6.72
N VAL A 41 6.11 -11.26 -5.92
CA VAL A 41 7.44 -11.74 -6.36
C VAL A 41 7.37 -13.19 -6.84
N VAL A 42 6.69 -14.05 -6.09
CA VAL A 42 6.46 -15.45 -6.50
C VAL A 42 5.71 -15.51 -7.83
N GLY A 43 4.66 -14.70 -8.00
CA GLY A 43 3.92 -14.64 -9.26
C GLY A 43 4.77 -14.19 -10.46
N VAL A 44 5.65 -13.21 -10.28
CA VAL A 44 6.59 -12.76 -11.33
C VAL A 44 7.58 -13.87 -11.66
N SER A 45 8.10 -14.57 -10.65
CA SER A 45 9.00 -15.71 -10.83
C SER A 45 8.33 -16.83 -11.64
N ILE A 46 7.12 -17.26 -11.27
CA ILE A 46 6.40 -18.33 -12.00
C ILE A 46 6.17 -17.94 -13.46
N LEU A 47 5.80 -16.67 -13.72
CA LEU A 47 5.62 -16.17 -15.08
C LEU A 47 6.93 -16.21 -15.87
N LEU A 48 8.03 -15.76 -15.27
CA LEU A 48 9.36 -15.79 -15.91
C LEU A 48 9.77 -17.22 -16.28
N HIS A 49 9.64 -18.16 -15.35
CA HIS A 49 9.96 -19.57 -15.59
C HIS A 49 9.11 -20.16 -16.71
N THR A 50 7.82 -19.81 -16.77
CA THR A 50 6.92 -20.28 -17.83
C THR A 50 7.30 -19.71 -19.19
N ILE A 51 7.60 -18.40 -19.27
CA ILE A 51 8.03 -17.76 -20.52
C ILE A 51 9.34 -18.38 -21.03
N LEU A 52 10.32 -18.58 -20.15
CA LEU A 52 11.61 -19.19 -20.52
C LEU A 52 11.43 -20.63 -21.02
N SER A 53 10.52 -21.39 -20.40
CA SER A 53 10.19 -22.76 -20.84
C SER A 53 9.56 -22.80 -22.24
N ILE A 54 8.78 -21.78 -22.61
CA ILE A 54 8.17 -21.67 -23.94
C ILE A 54 9.21 -21.24 -24.99
N LEU A 55 10.09 -20.29 -24.64
CA LEU A 55 11.07 -19.71 -25.56
C LEU A 55 12.27 -20.63 -25.83
N LYS A 56 12.67 -21.45 -24.85
CA LYS A 56 13.85 -22.31 -24.94
C LYS A 56 13.53 -23.71 -24.43
N PRO A 57 13.36 -24.72 -25.31
CA PRO A 57 13.07 -26.08 -24.89
C PRO A 57 14.22 -26.73 -24.10
N GLU A 58 15.46 -26.26 -24.25
CA GLU A 58 16.61 -26.68 -23.43
C GLU A 58 16.44 -26.30 -21.95
N PHE A 59 15.73 -25.20 -21.66
CA PHE A 59 15.49 -24.70 -20.30
C PHE A 59 14.57 -25.62 -19.47
N ILE A 60 13.83 -26.52 -20.16
CA ILE A 60 12.91 -27.47 -19.51
C ILE A 60 13.70 -28.49 -18.68
N GLN A 61 14.88 -28.90 -19.15
CA GLN A 61 15.71 -29.92 -18.50
C GLN A 61 16.66 -29.34 -17.43
N ASP A 62 17.06 -28.08 -17.55
CA ASP A 62 18.02 -27.46 -16.62
C ASP A 62 17.41 -27.04 -15.27
N ASN A 63 16.08 -26.86 -15.20
CA ASN A 63 15.45 -26.28 -14.02
C ASN A 63 14.58 -27.31 -13.28
N VAL A 64 14.84 -27.47 -11.97
CA VAL A 64 14.26 -28.51 -11.11
C VAL A 64 12.72 -28.46 -11.12
N LEU A 65 12.15 -27.26 -11.18
CA LEU A 65 10.70 -27.06 -11.13
C LEU A 65 10.00 -27.49 -12.43
N THR A 66 10.63 -27.26 -13.58
CA THR A 66 10.07 -27.64 -14.89
C THR A 66 10.34 -29.10 -15.23
N SER A 67 11.51 -29.65 -14.88
CA SER A 67 11.79 -31.08 -15.05
C SER A 67 10.87 -31.93 -14.16
N PHE A 68 10.63 -31.54 -12.91
CA PHE A 68 9.68 -32.27 -12.05
C PHE A 68 8.25 -32.31 -12.63
N LEU A 69 7.80 -31.19 -13.20
CA LEU A 69 6.49 -31.14 -13.86
C LEU A 69 6.50 -31.94 -15.18
N TYR A 70 7.57 -31.88 -15.95
CA TYR A 70 7.71 -32.60 -17.21
C TYR A 70 7.71 -34.13 -17.01
N ASP A 71 8.54 -34.62 -16.09
CA ASP A 71 8.68 -36.04 -15.76
C ASP A 71 7.46 -36.56 -14.99
N GLY A 72 6.91 -35.76 -14.08
CA GLY A 72 5.71 -36.11 -13.30
C GLY A 72 4.42 -36.17 -14.13
N LEU A 73 4.33 -35.39 -15.21
CA LEU A 73 3.20 -35.45 -16.15
C LEU A 73 3.42 -36.45 -17.30
N GLY A 74 4.64 -36.98 -17.47
CA GLY A 74 4.97 -37.99 -18.48
C GLY A 74 4.75 -37.51 -19.93
N ILE A 75 4.85 -36.20 -20.17
CA ILE A 75 4.50 -35.61 -21.47
C ILE A 75 5.70 -35.70 -22.41
N THR A 76 5.55 -36.43 -23.52
CA THR A 76 6.59 -36.58 -24.55
C THR A 76 6.48 -35.56 -25.69
N ASP A 77 5.34 -34.88 -25.83
CA ASP A 77 5.08 -33.89 -26.88
C ASP A 77 5.20 -32.45 -26.35
N ASN A 78 6.10 -31.68 -26.95
CA ASN A 78 6.38 -30.29 -26.59
C ASN A 78 5.15 -29.39 -26.72
N ARG A 79 4.25 -29.64 -27.69
CA ARG A 79 3.02 -28.85 -27.86
C ARG A 79 2.04 -29.07 -26.71
N MET A 80 1.91 -30.31 -26.25
CA MET A 80 1.05 -30.67 -25.13
C MET A 80 1.60 -30.09 -23.82
N PHE A 81 2.93 -30.10 -23.64
CA PHE A 81 3.58 -29.49 -22.48
C PHE A 81 3.31 -27.98 -22.39
N ILE A 82 3.47 -27.25 -23.50
CA ILE A 82 3.18 -25.81 -23.56
C ILE A 82 1.71 -25.51 -23.21
N MET A 83 0.78 -26.33 -23.71
CA MET A 83 -0.65 -26.16 -23.41
C MET A 83 -0.93 -26.34 -21.91
N VAL A 84 -0.35 -27.37 -21.29
CA VAL A 84 -0.54 -27.69 -19.86
C VAL A 84 0.09 -26.61 -18.97
N ILE A 85 1.35 -26.23 -19.20
CA ILE A 85 2.03 -25.24 -18.35
C ILE A 85 1.37 -23.86 -18.47
N THR A 86 0.85 -23.50 -19.65
CA THR A 86 0.12 -22.25 -19.85
C THR A 86 -1.24 -22.27 -19.14
N SER A 87 -1.96 -23.40 -19.21
CA SER A 87 -3.22 -23.55 -18.48
C SER A 87 -3.01 -23.50 -16.96
N LEU A 88 -1.96 -24.16 -16.47
CA LEU A 88 -1.56 -24.11 -15.06
C LEU A 88 -1.16 -22.69 -14.64
N LEU A 89 -0.37 -21.98 -15.44
CA LEU A 89 -0.01 -20.59 -15.21
C LEU A 89 -1.25 -19.72 -15.06
N PHE A 90 -2.23 -19.88 -15.96
CA PHE A 90 -3.50 -19.14 -15.90
C PHE A 90 -4.24 -19.38 -14.57
N ILE A 91 -4.41 -20.64 -14.17
CA ILE A 91 -5.09 -21.00 -12.91
C ILE A 91 -4.35 -20.41 -11.69
N LEU A 92 -3.02 -20.55 -11.65
CA LEU A 92 -2.20 -20.00 -10.56
C LEU A 92 -2.28 -18.47 -10.51
N TYR A 93 -2.31 -17.80 -11.66
CA TYR A 93 -2.47 -16.35 -11.73
C TYR A 93 -3.85 -15.90 -11.26
N VAL A 94 -4.92 -16.59 -11.64
CA VAL A 94 -6.28 -16.29 -11.15
C VAL A 94 -6.31 -16.43 -9.63
N LEU A 95 -5.80 -17.55 -9.09
CA LEU A 95 -5.74 -17.77 -7.64
C LEU A 95 -4.91 -16.70 -6.92
N LYS A 96 -3.72 -16.39 -7.43
CA LYS A 96 -2.84 -15.33 -6.91
C LYS A 96 -3.59 -14.00 -6.82
N ASN A 97 -4.27 -13.59 -7.90
CA ASN A 97 -4.98 -12.30 -7.93
C ASN A 97 -6.16 -12.28 -6.97
N VAL A 98 -6.92 -13.38 -6.84
CA VAL A 98 -8.00 -13.47 -5.85
C VAL A 98 -7.47 -13.31 -4.42
N LEU A 99 -6.35 -13.97 -4.09
CA LEU A 99 -5.70 -13.82 -2.78
C LEU A 99 -5.22 -12.38 -2.55
N LEU A 100 -4.62 -11.76 -3.58
CA LEU A 100 -4.14 -10.38 -3.52
C LEU A 100 -5.30 -9.38 -3.26
N VAL A 101 -6.42 -9.54 -3.97
CA VAL A 101 -7.63 -8.73 -3.76
C VAL A 101 -8.17 -8.91 -2.34
N GLN A 102 -8.22 -10.15 -1.84
CA GLN A 102 -8.71 -10.43 -0.50
C GLN A 102 -7.80 -9.84 0.60
N MET A 103 -6.49 -9.89 0.41
CA MET A 103 -5.51 -9.26 1.30
C MET A 103 -5.68 -7.73 1.32
N ASN A 104 -5.77 -7.11 0.14
CA ASN A 104 -6.00 -5.66 0.02
C ASN A 104 -7.31 -5.23 0.66
N LYS A 105 -8.41 -5.96 0.43
CA LYS A 105 -9.70 -5.70 1.06
C LYS A 105 -9.61 -5.74 2.60
N ARG A 106 -8.88 -6.71 3.16
CA ARG A 106 -8.64 -6.80 4.60
C ARG A 106 -7.80 -5.63 5.12
N GLN A 107 -6.75 -5.22 4.40
CA GLN A 107 -5.94 -4.07 4.77
C GLN A 107 -6.79 -2.78 4.82
N VAL A 108 -7.59 -2.52 3.79
CA VAL A 108 -8.48 -1.34 3.74
C VAL A 108 -9.49 -1.36 4.89
N LYS A 109 -10.09 -2.53 5.19
CA LYS A 109 -11.02 -2.66 6.32
C LYS A 109 -10.34 -2.37 7.66
N LEU A 110 -9.13 -2.88 7.89
CA LEU A 110 -8.36 -2.59 9.10
C LEU A 110 -8.00 -1.11 9.23
N ALA A 111 -7.63 -0.47 8.11
CA ALA A 111 -7.39 0.98 8.06
C ALA A 111 -8.64 1.76 8.49
N PHE A 112 -9.80 1.40 7.94
CA PHE A 112 -11.08 2.03 8.27
C PHE A 112 -11.45 1.84 9.76
N GLU A 113 -11.21 0.66 10.33
CA GLU A 113 -11.46 0.40 11.75
C GLU A 113 -10.56 1.22 12.69
N ILE A 114 -9.28 1.38 12.34
CA ILE A 114 -8.34 2.24 13.10
C ILE A 114 -8.80 3.69 13.02
N THR A 115 -9.16 4.16 11.83
CA THR A 115 -9.66 5.52 11.61
C THR A 115 -10.95 5.79 12.36
N ASN A 116 -11.95 4.91 12.26
CA ASN A 116 -13.24 5.10 12.94
C ASN A 116 -13.06 5.25 14.46
N HIS A 117 -12.12 4.51 15.04
CA HIS A 117 -11.77 4.66 16.45
C HIS A 117 -11.17 6.02 16.79
N ILE A 118 -10.17 6.47 16.03
CA ILE A 118 -9.52 7.76 16.26
C ILE A 118 -10.54 8.91 16.08
N SER A 119 -11.42 8.80 15.09
CA SER A 119 -12.54 9.74 14.88
C SER A 119 -13.45 9.80 16.10
N GLY A 120 -13.84 8.65 16.65
CA GLY A 120 -14.70 8.57 17.83
C GLY A 120 -14.05 9.16 19.09
N VAL A 121 -12.75 8.93 19.28
CA VAL A 121 -12.00 9.54 20.39
C VAL A 121 -11.97 11.06 20.26
N GLN A 122 -11.71 11.57 19.06
CA GLN A 122 -11.68 13.01 18.78
C GLN A 122 -13.06 13.65 19.00
N TYR A 123 -14.12 13.00 18.51
CA TYR A 123 -15.50 13.43 18.71
C TYR A 123 -15.86 13.53 20.20
N ASN A 124 -15.57 12.48 20.99
CA ASN A 124 -15.82 12.47 22.43
C ASN A 124 -15.02 13.55 23.17
N HIS A 125 -13.80 13.85 22.71
CA HIS A 125 -12.99 14.93 23.30
C HIS A 125 -13.63 16.31 23.11
N VAL A 126 -14.23 16.56 21.94
CA VAL A 126 -14.95 17.82 21.69
C VAL A 126 -16.26 17.88 22.47
N MET A 127 -17.01 16.78 22.56
CA MET A 127 -18.29 16.74 23.27
C MET A 127 -18.15 16.94 24.78
N ASN A 128 -17.01 16.53 25.37
CA ASN A 128 -16.73 16.66 26.80
C ASN A 128 -16.15 18.05 27.19
N GLN A 129 -16.16 19.03 26.30
CA GLN A 129 -15.70 20.39 26.62
C GLN A 129 -16.69 21.14 27.51
N ASN A 130 -16.19 22.07 28.33
CA ASN A 130 -17.02 22.85 29.25
C ASN A 130 -18.01 23.77 28.51
N LEU A 131 -19.14 24.10 29.16
CA LEU A 131 -20.17 25.00 28.59
C LEU A 131 -19.63 26.36 28.13
N ALA A 132 -18.57 26.85 28.77
CA ALA A 132 -17.87 28.09 28.39
C ALA A 132 -17.23 28.02 26.99
N TYR A 133 -16.82 26.83 26.53
CA TYR A 133 -16.31 26.60 25.18
C TYR A 133 -17.42 26.82 24.13
N PHE A 134 -18.60 26.23 24.36
CA PHE A 134 -19.76 26.37 23.47
C PHE A 134 -20.38 27.77 23.49
N LYS A 135 -20.29 28.50 24.60
CA LYS A 135 -20.88 29.84 24.73
C LYS A 135 -20.01 30.95 24.11
N ARG A 136 -18.69 30.74 24.00
CA ARG A 136 -17.74 31.73 23.47
C ARG A 136 -17.54 31.65 21.96
N ARG A 137 -17.98 30.56 21.31
CA ARG A 137 -17.79 30.35 19.87
C ARG A 137 -19.12 30.19 19.15
N PRO A 138 -19.26 30.72 17.93
CA PRO A 138 -20.42 30.45 17.08
C PRO A 138 -20.56 28.95 16.82
N SER A 139 -21.79 28.44 16.84
CA SER A 139 -22.10 27.03 16.54
C SER A 139 -21.58 26.60 15.17
N ALA A 140 -21.62 27.49 14.17
CA ALA A 140 -21.08 27.24 12.84
C ALA A 140 -19.56 26.97 12.84
N GLU A 141 -18.80 27.67 13.68
CA GLU A 141 -17.35 27.48 13.81
C GLU A 141 -17.03 26.13 14.48
N ILE A 142 -17.79 25.78 15.52
CA ILE A 142 -17.65 24.51 16.24
C ILE A 142 -18.00 23.33 15.32
N ILE A 143 -19.08 23.43 14.53
CA ILE A 143 -19.47 22.41 13.56
C ILE A 143 -18.40 22.27 12.47
N ASN A 144 -17.86 23.37 11.94
CA ASN A 144 -16.79 23.30 10.93
C ASN A 144 -15.52 22.68 11.52
N GLU A 145 -15.14 23.02 12.75
CA GLU A 145 -13.99 22.45 13.43
C GLU A 145 -14.19 20.94 13.71
N LEU A 146 -15.39 20.52 14.10
CA LEU A 146 -15.78 19.11 14.24
C LEU A 146 -15.71 18.35 12.92
N VAL A 147 -16.33 18.87 11.86
CA VAL A 147 -16.35 18.21 10.55
C VAL A 147 -14.94 18.14 9.95
N ALA A 148 -14.16 19.21 10.06
CA ALA A 148 -12.76 19.22 9.60
C ALA A 148 -11.88 18.25 10.41
N SER A 149 -12.05 18.19 11.73
CA SER A 149 -11.22 17.33 12.61
C SER A 149 -11.68 15.87 12.68
N THR A 150 -12.94 15.57 12.35
CA THR A 150 -13.51 14.22 12.50
C THR A 150 -13.74 13.53 11.15
N PHE A 151 -14.12 14.26 10.10
CA PHE A 151 -14.36 13.68 8.78
C PHE A 151 -13.15 13.85 7.87
N SER A 152 -12.74 15.10 7.61
CA SER A 152 -11.64 15.40 6.69
C SER A 152 -10.28 14.89 7.20
N PHE A 153 -10.03 14.98 8.51
CA PHE A 153 -8.81 14.48 9.12
C PHE A 153 -8.74 12.95 9.15
N SER A 154 -9.86 12.28 9.43
CA SER A 154 -9.88 10.82 9.57
C SER A 154 -9.89 10.08 8.25
N GLU A 155 -10.77 10.45 7.33
CA GLU A 155 -10.83 9.81 6.02
C GLU A 155 -9.73 10.33 5.09
N GLY A 156 -9.52 11.64 5.06
CA GLY A 156 -8.58 12.27 4.12
C GLY A 156 -7.11 12.12 4.50
N ILE A 157 -6.79 12.15 5.81
CA ILE A 157 -5.39 12.19 6.27
C ILE A 157 -5.01 10.89 6.97
N LEU A 158 -5.80 10.38 7.91
CA LEU A 158 -5.45 9.19 8.70
C LEU A 158 -5.47 7.90 7.87
N ILE A 159 -6.56 7.60 7.14
CA ILE A 159 -6.63 6.39 6.27
C ILE A 159 -5.46 6.41 5.28
N ASN A 160 -5.30 7.54 4.58
CA ASN A 160 -4.27 7.70 3.56
C ASN A 160 -2.87 7.64 4.16
N SER A 161 -2.64 8.14 5.37
CA SER A 161 -1.33 8.06 6.04
C SER A 161 -1.00 6.63 6.48
N VAL A 162 -1.97 5.87 6.99
CA VAL A 162 -1.76 4.47 7.39
C VAL A 162 -1.47 3.60 6.17
N ILE A 163 -2.27 3.76 5.10
CA ILE A 163 -2.06 3.05 3.83
C ILE A 163 -0.71 3.45 3.21
N PHE A 164 -0.40 4.74 3.18
CA PHE A 164 0.89 5.23 2.67
C PHE A 164 2.07 4.63 3.45
N LEU A 165 1.98 4.54 4.77
CA LEU A 165 3.05 3.98 5.59
C LEU A 165 3.23 2.48 5.34
N SER A 166 2.14 1.73 5.14
CA SER A 166 2.23 0.32 4.73
C SER A 166 2.83 0.16 3.33
N GLU A 167 2.46 1.01 2.38
CA GLU A 167 3.00 0.99 1.01
C GLU A 167 4.49 1.33 0.98
N VAL A 168 4.92 2.34 1.75
CA VAL A 168 6.34 2.67 1.88
C VAL A 168 7.12 1.49 2.47
N ALA A 169 6.57 0.79 3.47
CA ALA A 169 7.20 -0.40 4.03
C ALA A 169 7.34 -1.52 2.98
N VAL A 170 6.33 -1.72 2.13
CA VAL A 170 6.37 -2.66 1.00
C VAL A 170 7.46 -2.29 0.01
N ILE A 171 7.51 -1.02 -0.42
CA ILE A 171 8.51 -0.53 -1.38
C ILE A 171 9.92 -0.74 -0.84
N ILE A 172 10.16 -0.41 0.43
CA ILE A 172 11.47 -0.62 1.08
C ILE A 172 11.85 -2.10 1.07
N LEU A 173 10.91 -2.99 1.38
CA LEU A 173 11.17 -4.41 1.46
C LEU A 173 11.42 -5.02 0.07
N LEU A 174 10.64 -4.64 -0.94
CA LEU A 174 10.84 -5.07 -2.33
C LEU A 174 12.16 -4.55 -2.88
N LEU A 175 12.47 -3.26 -2.69
CA LEU A 175 13.75 -2.69 -3.10
C LEU A 175 14.92 -3.38 -2.38
N GLY A 176 14.76 -3.71 -1.10
CA GLY A 176 15.74 -4.50 -0.34
C GLY A 176 15.94 -5.91 -0.91
N ALA A 177 14.86 -6.60 -1.29
CA ALA A 177 14.94 -7.91 -1.92
C ALA A 177 15.64 -7.85 -3.29
N ILE A 178 15.33 -6.84 -4.12
CA ILE A 178 15.97 -6.62 -5.42
C ILE A 178 17.45 -6.29 -5.24
N LEU A 179 17.81 -5.50 -4.23
CA LEU A 179 19.20 -5.16 -3.93
C LEU A 179 20.05 -6.40 -3.65
N ILE A 180 19.50 -7.39 -2.93
CA ILE A 180 20.16 -8.67 -2.66
C ILE A 180 20.27 -9.51 -3.95
N TYR A 181 19.22 -9.50 -4.78
CA TYR A 181 19.18 -10.32 -5.99
C TYR A 181 20.12 -9.80 -7.09
N ASN A 182 20.05 -8.51 -7.42
CA ASN A 182 20.89 -7.89 -8.45
C ASN A 182 20.99 -6.36 -8.24
N PRO A 183 22.16 -5.82 -7.88
CA PRO A 183 22.32 -4.39 -7.56
C PRO A 183 22.09 -3.47 -8.77
N PHE A 184 22.32 -3.96 -10.00
CA PHE A 184 22.06 -3.19 -11.22
C PHE A 184 20.55 -2.96 -11.44
N LEU A 185 19.72 -3.98 -11.22
CA LEU A 185 18.26 -3.87 -11.31
C LEU A 185 17.69 -2.91 -10.25
N PHE A 186 18.28 -2.91 -9.04
CA PHE A 186 17.95 -1.96 -8.01
C PHE A 186 18.22 -0.52 -8.46
N LEU A 187 19.42 -0.23 -9.00
CA LEU A 187 19.79 1.11 -9.44
C LEU A 187 18.86 1.62 -10.54
N PHE A 188 18.55 0.76 -11.53
CA PHE A 188 17.61 1.08 -12.60
C PHE A 188 16.22 1.39 -12.06
N THR A 189 15.69 0.53 -11.19
CA THR A 189 14.35 0.69 -10.60
C THR A 189 14.27 1.96 -9.76
N PHE A 190 15.30 2.23 -8.97
CA PHE A 190 15.41 3.44 -8.14
C PHE A 190 15.45 4.71 -8.99
N LEU A 191 16.25 4.71 -10.07
CA LEU A 191 16.37 5.83 -10.99
C LEU A 191 15.08 6.08 -11.80
N CYS A 192 14.24 5.07 -12.01
CA CYS A 192 12.93 5.27 -12.65
C CYS A 192 11.83 5.72 -11.66
N LEU A 193 11.74 5.10 -10.48
CA LEU A 193 10.66 5.35 -9.52
C LEU A 193 10.78 6.70 -8.82
N ILE A 194 11.97 7.08 -8.36
CA ILE A 194 12.14 8.31 -7.57
C ILE A 194 11.87 9.56 -8.41
N PRO A 195 12.42 9.72 -9.63
CA PRO A 195 12.16 10.92 -10.43
C PRO A 195 10.71 11.01 -10.89
N SER A 196 10.09 9.89 -11.27
CA SER A 196 8.66 9.87 -11.64
C SER A 196 7.77 10.29 -10.47
N ALA A 197 8.04 9.78 -9.26
CA ALA A 197 7.34 10.21 -8.05
C ALA A 197 7.55 11.70 -7.76
N LEU A 198 8.77 12.22 -7.89
CA LEU A 198 9.07 13.65 -7.69
C LEU A 198 8.34 14.54 -8.69
N VAL A 199 8.31 14.16 -9.97
CA VAL A 199 7.59 14.90 -11.02
C VAL A 199 6.09 14.92 -10.71
N LEU A 200 5.50 13.79 -10.34
CA LEU A 200 4.10 13.71 -9.94
C LEU A 200 3.78 14.57 -8.72
N MET A 201 4.65 14.55 -7.71
CA MET A 201 4.52 15.39 -6.51
C MET A 201 4.62 16.88 -6.85
N TYR A 202 5.53 17.26 -7.76
CA TYR A 202 5.69 18.65 -8.19
C TYR A 202 4.46 19.14 -8.96
N VAL A 203 3.97 18.35 -9.93
CA VAL A 203 2.79 18.71 -10.74
C VAL A 203 1.53 18.79 -9.90
N SER A 204 1.30 17.83 -9.00
CA SER A 204 0.13 17.81 -8.11
C SER A 204 0.12 19.02 -7.16
N ARG A 205 1.27 19.35 -6.54
CA ARG A 205 1.39 20.54 -5.69
C ARG A 205 1.18 21.83 -6.46
N LYS A 206 1.76 21.95 -7.65
CA LYS A 206 1.60 23.14 -8.51
C LYS A 206 0.13 23.36 -8.89
N ARG A 207 -0.59 22.28 -9.22
CA ARG A 207 -2.02 22.32 -9.57
C ARG A 207 -2.90 22.72 -8.37
N LEU A 208 -2.58 22.24 -7.17
CA LEU A 208 -3.29 22.63 -5.94
C LEU A 208 -3.06 24.11 -5.61
N TRP A 209 -1.83 24.60 -5.76
CA TRP A 209 -1.50 26.01 -5.50
C TRP A 209 -2.23 26.97 -6.46
N MET A 210 -2.33 26.62 -7.74
CA MET A 210 -3.12 27.38 -8.71
C MET A 210 -4.61 27.44 -8.33
N ARG A 211 -5.22 26.32 -7.93
CA ARG A 211 -6.65 26.30 -7.52
C ARG A 211 -6.91 27.11 -6.25
N LEU A 212 -5.97 27.11 -5.30
CA LEU A 212 -6.09 27.90 -4.07
C LEU A 212 -5.96 29.41 -4.33
N ASN A 213 -5.06 29.84 -5.22
CA ASN A 213 -4.99 31.25 -5.63
C ASN A 213 -6.28 31.69 -6.32
N GLN A 214 -6.84 30.85 -7.20
CA GLN A 214 -8.06 31.18 -7.95
C GLN A 214 -9.31 31.30 -7.06
N CYS A 215 -9.36 30.63 -5.90
CA CYS A 215 -10.44 30.82 -4.92
C CYS A 215 -10.22 32.05 -4.01
N ARG A 216 -8.98 32.54 -3.90
CA ARG A 216 -8.64 33.68 -3.05
C ARG A 216 -8.95 35.03 -3.72
N ASP A 217 -9.03 35.03 -5.05
CA ASP A 217 -9.36 36.20 -5.87
C ASP A 217 -10.89 36.38 -6.08
N CYS A 218 -11.72 35.51 -5.50
CA CYS A 218 -13.19 35.55 -5.58
C CYS A 218 -13.90 36.12 -4.33
N TRP A 219 -13.16 36.64 -3.34
CA TRP A 219 -13.69 37.31 -2.15
C TRP A 219 -13.18 38.74 -2.03
#